data_AF-A0A371IHB0-F1
#
_entry.id   AF-A0A371IHB0-F1
#
_cell.length_a   1.000
_cell.length_b   1.000
_cell.length_c   1.000
_cell.angle_alpha   90.00
_cell.angle_beta   90.00
_cell.angle_gamma   90.00
#
_symmetry.space_group_name_H-M   'P 1'
#
loop_
_entity.id
_entity.type
_entity.pdbx_description
1 polymer ?
#
loop_
_entity_poly.entity_id
_entity_poly.type
_entity_poly.pdbx_seq_one_letter_code
_entity_poly.pdbx_strand_id
1 'polypeptide(L)'
;MGQTFDDCGEDPHKHLKEFHVVYYMMRLQGILEDYIKMKAFPLSLNGAMKDWLYLQPVMCTTWGDVKRMFLEKFFPASKIAAILKEIYGIRQHSGETLHEYWERFNKLCTTCPHHQINGSYYCNTSTKGY
;
A
#
# COMPACT_ATOMS: atom_id res chain seq x y z
N MET A 1 -3.07 0.83 -23.30
CA MET A 1 -2.43 -0.21 -22.46
C MET A 1 -2.09 0.47 -21.15
N GLY A 2 -2.71 0.09 -20.03
CA GLY A 2 -2.46 0.72 -18.73
C GLY A 2 -1.05 0.44 -18.22
N GLN A 3 -0.57 1.25 -17.27
CA GLN A 3 0.71 1.00 -16.60
C GLN A 3 0.65 -0.38 -15.92
N THR A 4 1.67 -1.19 -16.12
CA THR A 4 1.84 -2.50 -15.48
C THR A 4 2.66 -2.33 -14.21
N PHE A 5 2.21 -2.90 -13.10
CA PHE A 5 2.93 -2.87 -11.83
C PHE A 5 4.34 -3.45 -11.99
N ASP A 6 5.35 -2.72 -11.54
CA ASP A 6 6.74 -3.15 -11.45
C ASP A 6 7.29 -2.89 -10.03
N ASP A 7 8.20 -3.75 -9.54
CA ASP A 7 8.66 -3.74 -8.13
C ASP A 7 9.62 -2.57 -7.88
N CYS A 8 9.94 -1.82 -8.94
CA CYS A 8 10.86 -0.69 -8.98
C CYS A 8 10.26 0.59 -8.34
N GLY A 9 9.68 0.47 -7.15
CA GLY A 9 9.27 1.61 -6.32
C GLY A 9 7.82 2.05 -6.46
N GLU A 10 6.96 1.31 -7.17
CA GLU A 10 5.51 1.55 -7.16
C GLU A 10 4.89 1.09 -5.83
N ASP A 11 3.97 1.89 -5.26
CA ASP A 11 3.26 1.52 -4.03
C ASP A 11 2.18 0.47 -4.35
N PRO A 12 2.28 -0.76 -3.79
CA PRO A 12 1.30 -1.81 -4.05
C PRO A 12 -0.13 -1.44 -3.58
N HIS A 13 -0.26 -0.59 -2.56
CA HIS A 13 -1.58 -0.11 -2.12
C HIS A 13 -2.19 0.87 -3.12
N LYS A 14 -1.36 1.76 -3.68
CA LYS A 14 -1.77 2.66 -4.76
C LYS A 14 -2.19 1.86 -5.99
N HIS A 15 -1.41 0.87 -6.39
CA HIS A 15 -1.73 0.00 -7.52
C HIS A 15 -3.08 -0.70 -7.35
N LEU A 16 -3.36 -1.27 -6.17
CA LEU A 16 -4.66 -1.90 -5.87
C LEU A 16 -5.83 -0.92 -5.96
N LYS A 17 -5.65 0.33 -5.53
CA LYS A 17 -6.68 1.38 -5.63
C LYS A 17 -6.94 1.75 -7.09
N GLU A 18 -5.89 1.96 -7.87
CA GLU A 18 -6.00 2.29 -9.29
C GLU A 18 -6.65 1.16 -10.08
N PHE A 19 -6.24 -0.09 -9.83
CA PHE A 19 -6.90 -1.26 -10.39
C PHE A 19 -8.39 -1.31 -10.05
N HIS A 20 -8.76 -1.02 -8.79
CA HIS A 20 -10.17 -0.97 -8.40
C HIS A 20 -10.96 0.11 -9.16
N VAL A 21 -10.39 1.31 -9.33
CA VAL A 21 -11.02 2.39 -10.09
C VAL A 21 -11.19 2.02 -11.56
N VAL A 22 -10.14 1.53 -12.21
CA VAL A 22 -10.17 1.09 -13.61
C VAL A 22 -11.19 -0.05 -13.78
N TYR A 23 -11.17 -1.03 -12.88
CA TYR A 23 -12.15 -2.11 -12.87
C TYR A 23 -13.59 -1.58 -12.71
N TYR A 24 -13.80 -0.60 -11.82
CA TYR A 24 -15.11 0.00 -11.58
C TYR A 24 -15.63 0.83 -12.76
N MET A 25 -14.73 1.46 -13.53
CA MET A 25 -15.10 2.20 -14.74
C MET A 25 -15.47 1.28 -15.91
N MET A 26 -14.95 0.05 -15.94
CA MET A 26 -15.10 -0.87 -17.08
C MET A 26 -16.13 -1.98 -16.87
N ARG A 27 -16.76 -2.07 -15.68
CA ARG A 27 -17.70 -3.13 -15.33
C ARG A 27 -19.10 -2.91 -15.93
N LEU A 28 -19.59 -3.91 -16.65
CA LEU A 28 -21.02 -4.12 -16.95
C LEU A 28 -21.66 -4.83 -15.75
N GLN A 29 -22.80 -4.35 -15.25
CA GLN A 29 -23.45 -4.88 -14.04
C GLN A 29 -23.72 -6.40 -14.12
N GLY A 30 -23.18 -7.16 -13.16
CA GLY A 30 -23.39 -8.62 -13.02
C GLY A 30 -22.57 -9.24 -11.87
N ILE A 31 -23.10 -10.27 -11.20
CA ILE A 31 -22.71 -10.79 -9.86
C ILE A 31 -21.38 -11.59 -9.81
N LEU A 32 -20.46 -11.42 -10.76
CA LEU A 32 -19.21 -12.20 -10.81
C LEU A 32 -17.96 -11.38 -10.45
N GLU A 33 -18.09 -10.37 -9.59
CA GLU A 33 -17.05 -9.36 -9.36
C GLU A 33 -15.70 -9.93 -8.94
N ASP A 34 -15.69 -10.84 -7.96
CA ASP A 34 -14.42 -11.32 -7.39
C ASP A 34 -13.69 -12.26 -8.35
N TYR A 35 -14.41 -13.13 -9.05
CA TYR A 35 -13.82 -13.97 -10.08
C TYR A 35 -13.24 -13.13 -11.22
N ILE A 36 -13.97 -12.10 -11.67
CA ILE A 36 -13.48 -11.20 -12.73
C ILE A 36 -12.26 -10.41 -12.24
N LYS A 37 -12.27 -9.86 -11.02
CA LYS A 37 -11.10 -9.17 -10.43
C LYS A 37 -9.89 -10.10 -10.37
N MET A 38 -10.07 -11.34 -9.90
CA MET A 38 -8.99 -12.33 -9.81
C MET A 38 -8.41 -12.70 -11.18
N LYS A 39 -9.22 -12.72 -12.25
CA LYS A 39 -8.73 -12.97 -13.62
C LYS A 39 -8.12 -11.74 -14.28
N ALA A 40 -8.61 -10.55 -13.95
CA ALA A 40 -8.14 -9.29 -14.52
C ALA A 40 -6.86 -8.77 -13.83
N PHE A 41 -6.69 -8.98 -12.53
CA PHE A 41 -5.55 -8.46 -11.77
C PHE A 41 -4.18 -8.96 -12.27
N PRO A 42 -3.99 -10.25 -12.63
CA PRO A 42 -2.73 -10.69 -13.25
C PRO A 42 -2.37 -9.95 -14.54
N LEU A 43 -3.33 -9.32 -15.22
CA LEU A 43 -3.08 -8.52 -16.43
C LEU A 43 -2.56 -7.10 -16.11
N SER A 44 -2.73 -6.62 -14.87
CA SER A 44 -2.14 -5.35 -14.41
C SER A 44 -0.71 -5.52 -13.88
N LEU A 45 -0.22 -6.75 -13.73
CA LEU A 45 1.12 -7.04 -13.24
C LEU A 45 2.10 -7.26 -14.39
N ASN A 46 3.36 -6.87 -14.19
CA ASN A 46 4.44 -7.15 -15.13
C ASN A 46 4.93 -8.62 -15.04
N GLY A 47 5.55 -9.12 -16.11
CA GLY A 47 5.86 -10.54 -16.38
C GLY A 47 6.18 -11.41 -15.15
N ALA A 48 7.31 -11.16 -14.47
CA ALA A 48 7.74 -12.00 -13.35
C ALA A 48 6.75 -12.03 -12.16
N MET A 49 6.00 -10.95 -11.95
CA MET A 49 5.00 -10.86 -10.88
C MET A 49 3.71 -11.57 -11.25
N LYS A 50 3.31 -11.44 -12.52
CA LYS A 50 2.20 -12.19 -13.10
C LYS A 50 2.47 -13.70 -12.98
N ASP A 51 3.68 -14.15 -13.36
CA ASP A 51 4.09 -15.55 -13.25
C ASP A 51 4.09 -16.03 -11.79
N TRP A 52 4.65 -15.23 -10.87
CA TRP A 52 4.59 -15.53 -9.43
C TRP A 52 3.16 -15.74 -8.93
N LEU A 53 2.22 -14.88 -9.32
CA LEU A 53 0.83 -14.96 -8.89
C LEU A 53 0.13 -16.21 -9.43
N TYR A 54 0.42 -16.62 -10.68
CA TYR A 54 -0.12 -17.86 -11.25
C TYR A 54 0.38 -19.12 -10.54
N LEU A 55 1.55 -19.07 -9.89
CA LEU A 55 2.11 -20.17 -9.11
C LEU A 55 1.52 -20.30 -7.69
N GLN A 56 0.53 -19.47 -7.31
CA GLN A 56 -0.12 -19.52 -5.98
C GLN A 56 -1.50 -20.21 -5.92
N PRO A 57 -1.85 -21.22 -6.75
CA PRO A 57 -3.24 -21.61 -7.00
C PRO A 57 -3.98 -22.24 -5.80
N VAL A 58 -3.27 -22.71 -4.76
CA VAL A 58 -3.90 -23.40 -3.62
C VAL A 58 -4.41 -22.42 -2.55
N MET A 59 -3.86 -21.21 -2.47
CA MET A 59 -4.11 -20.26 -1.37
C MET A 59 -5.06 -19.11 -1.73
N CYS A 60 -5.45 -18.99 -3.00
CA CYS A 60 -6.21 -17.85 -3.53
C CYS A 60 -7.59 -18.28 -4.03
N THR A 61 -8.58 -18.38 -3.15
CA THR A 61 -9.97 -18.70 -3.54
C THR A 61 -10.85 -17.46 -3.65
N THR A 62 -10.45 -16.35 -3.04
CA THR A 62 -11.18 -15.07 -3.08
C THR A 62 -10.30 -13.90 -3.54
N TRP A 63 -10.93 -12.81 -3.96
CA TRP A 63 -10.21 -11.56 -4.22
C TRP A 63 -9.50 -11.03 -2.96
N GLY A 64 -10.05 -11.31 -1.78
CA GLY A 64 -9.42 -11.00 -0.49
C GLY A 64 -8.06 -11.68 -0.33
N ASP A 65 -7.96 -12.97 -0.69
CA ASP A 65 -6.72 -13.74 -0.59
C ASP A 65 -5.65 -13.22 -1.55
N VAL A 66 -6.03 -12.91 -2.80
CA VAL A 66 -5.12 -12.34 -3.81
C VAL A 66 -4.54 -11.01 -3.33
N LYS A 67 -5.39 -10.11 -2.79
CA LYS A 67 -4.92 -8.84 -2.21
C LYS A 67 -3.96 -9.06 -1.05
N ARG A 68 -4.29 -9.97 -0.13
CA ARG A 68 -3.45 -10.26 1.04
C ARG A 68 -2.07 -10.74 0.59
N MET A 69 -2.01 -11.74 -0.28
CA MET A 69 -0.73 -12.30 -0.75
C MET A 69 0.10 -11.28 -1.52
N PHE A 70 -0.54 -10.47 -2.36
CA PHE A 70 0.13 -9.37 -3.07
C PHE A 70 0.75 -8.37 -2.09
N LEU A 71 0.01 -7.93 -1.07
CA LEU A 71 0.51 -7.01 -0.06
C LEU A 71 1.60 -7.63 0.81
N GLU A 72 1.48 -8.90 1.21
CA GLU A 72 2.52 -9.59 1.99
C GLU A 72 3.83 -9.70 1.21
N LYS A 73 3.75 -9.93 -0.10
CA LYS A 73 4.92 -10.04 -0.98
C LYS A 73 5.64 -8.70 -1.18
N PHE A 74 4.90 -7.64 -1.50
CA PHE A 74 5.46 -6.36 -1.93
C PHE A 74 5.52 -5.32 -0.80
N PHE A 75 4.74 -5.50 0.25
CA PHE A 75 4.70 -4.65 1.43
C PHE A 75 4.75 -5.48 2.74
N PRO A 76 5.85 -6.23 2.96
CA PRO A 76 5.98 -7.10 4.13
C PRO A 76 6.02 -6.32 5.45
N ALA A 77 5.77 -7.02 6.55
CA ALA A 77 5.84 -6.48 7.91
C ALA A 77 7.18 -5.79 8.23
N SER A 78 8.28 -6.22 7.61
CA SER A 78 9.59 -5.56 7.75
C SER A 78 9.62 -4.14 7.18
N LYS A 79 8.97 -3.90 6.02
CA LYS A 79 8.83 -2.54 5.46
C LYS A 79 7.96 -1.67 6.38
N ILE A 80 6.87 -2.24 6.91
CA ILE A 80 6.02 -1.55 7.90
C ILE A 80 6.82 -1.19 9.15
N ALA A 81 7.57 -2.13 9.71
CA ALA A 81 8.39 -1.91 10.90
C ALA A 81 9.47 -0.85 10.66
N ALA A 82 10.09 -0.81 9.47
CA ALA A 82 11.05 0.21 9.09
C ALA A 82 10.41 1.61 9.07
N ILE A 83 9.25 1.75 8.42
CA ILE A 83 8.51 3.03 8.38
C ILE A 83 8.12 3.48 9.79
N LEU A 84 7.59 2.57 10.62
CA LEU A 84 7.24 2.89 12.01
C LEU A 84 8.47 3.31 12.82
N LYS A 85 9.60 2.63 12.66
CA LYS A 85 10.86 3.00 13.31
C LYS A 85 11.31 4.40 12.91
N GLU A 86 11.16 4.78 11.63
CA GLU A 86 11.44 6.13 11.17
C GLU A 86 10.47 7.16 11.76
N ILE A 87 9.17 6.86 11.80
CA ILE A 87 8.16 7.74 12.40
C ILE A 87 8.43 7.95 13.90
N TYR A 88 8.73 6.90 14.65
CA TYR A 88 9.04 7.01 16.09
C TYR A 88 10.40 7.65 16.36
N GLY A 89 11.33 7.54 15.42
CA GLY A 89 12.69 8.07 15.51
C GLY A 89 12.85 9.49 14.96
N ILE A 90 11.87 10.01 14.24
CA ILE A 90 11.97 11.33 13.59
C ILE A 90 12.08 12.43 14.64
N ARG A 91 13.03 13.33 14.42
CA ARG A 91 13.27 14.52 15.25
C ARG A 91 13.56 15.68 14.35
N GLN A 92 13.20 16.87 14.79
CA GLN A 92 13.59 18.10 14.10
C GLN A 92 15.12 18.19 14.09
N HIS A 93 15.70 18.36 12.91
CA HIS A 93 17.14 18.51 12.76
C HIS A 93 17.59 19.93 13.14
N SER A 94 18.87 20.09 13.52
CA SER A 94 19.44 21.41 13.77
C SER A 94 19.44 22.25 12.49
N GLY A 95 18.73 23.37 12.49
CA GLY A 95 18.57 24.24 11.32
C GLY A 95 17.40 23.88 10.40
N GLU A 96 16.65 22.82 10.69
CA GLU A 96 15.39 22.50 10.01
C GLU A 96 14.26 23.36 10.57
N THR A 97 13.47 23.98 9.71
CA THR A 97 12.27 24.72 10.13
C THR A 97 11.18 23.77 10.60
N LEU A 98 10.25 24.26 11.41
CA LEU A 98 9.11 23.45 11.85
C LEU A 98 8.25 22.96 10.67
N HIS A 99 8.15 23.77 9.60
CA HIS A 99 7.42 23.41 8.40
C HIS A 99 8.07 22.23 7.67
N GLU A 100 9.39 22.29 7.44
CA GLU A 100 10.13 21.21 6.78
C GLU A 100 10.04 19.91 7.59
N TYR A 101 10.20 19.99 8.92
CA TYR A 101 9.99 18.85 9.80
C TYR A 101 8.58 18.26 9.66
N TRP A 102 7.55 19.11 9.66
CA TRP A 102 6.16 18.70 9.51
C TRP A 102 5.89 18.03 8.16
N GLU A 103 6.49 18.54 7.07
CA GLU A 103 6.39 17.91 5.75
C GLU A 103 7.05 16.52 5.73
N ARG A 104 8.24 16.36 6.31
CA ARG A 104 8.90 15.04 6.42
C ARG A 104 8.09 14.06 7.25
N PHE A 105 7.57 14.51 8.39
CA PHE A 105 6.69 13.70 9.24
C PHE A 105 5.45 13.23 8.47
N ASN A 106 4.74 14.15 7.81
CA ASN A 106 3.55 13.79 7.03
C ASN A 106 3.87 12.85 5.88
N LYS A 107 5.00 13.03 5.19
CA LYS A 107 5.43 12.14 4.11
C LYS A 107 5.68 10.70 4.62
N LEU A 108 6.23 10.55 5.82
CA LEU A 108 6.39 9.23 6.43
C LEU A 108 5.04 8.63 6.84
N CYS A 109 4.15 9.45 7.40
CA CYS A 109 2.80 9.03 7.76
C CYS A 109 1.97 8.58 6.54
N THR A 110 2.10 9.24 5.38
CA THR A 110 1.39 8.84 4.15
C THR A 110 1.92 7.56 3.53
N THR A 111 3.17 7.19 3.82
CA THR A 111 3.81 5.95 3.34
C THR A 111 3.40 4.72 4.19
N CYS A 112 2.87 4.95 5.39
CA CYS A 112 2.36 3.88 6.24
C CYS A 112 0.90 3.56 5.89
N PRO A 113 0.55 2.33 5.50
CA PRO A 113 -0.82 1.98 5.22
C PRO A 113 -1.67 2.12 6.49
N HIS A 114 -2.78 2.84 6.35
CA HIS A 114 -3.69 3.31 7.39
C HIS A 114 -4.23 2.22 8.36
N HIS A 115 -4.05 0.94 8.04
CA HIS A 115 -4.63 -0.18 8.79
C HIS A 115 -3.88 -0.51 10.10
N GLN A 116 -2.65 -0.03 10.29
CA GLN A 116 -1.89 -0.25 11.54
C GLN A 116 -1.73 1.00 12.41
N ILE A 117 -2.15 2.17 11.92
CA ILE A 117 -2.10 3.40 12.69
C ILE A 117 -3.48 3.60 13.32
N ASN A 118 -3.69 3.04 14.51
CA ASN A 118 -4.83 3.42 15.33
C ASN A 118 -4.79 4.93 15.54
N GLY A 119 -5.86 5.62 15.14
CA GLY A 119 -5.96 7.09 15.08
C GLY A 119 -5.99 7.82 16.42
N SER A 120 -5.31 7.32 17.46
CA SER A 120 -5.29 7.95 18.80
C SER A 120 -3.99 8.70 19.13
N TYR A 121 -2.95 8.63 18.28
CA TYR A 121 -1.62 9.18 18.63
C TYR A 121 -1.31 10.56 18.04
N TYR A 122 -2.10 11.05 17.09
CA TYR A 122 -1.84 12.33 16.40
C TYR A 122 -2.10 13.58 17.26
N CYS A 123 -2.50 13.45 18.53
CA CYS A 123 -2.84 14.61 19.39
C CYS A 123 -1.91 14.84 20.60
N ASN A 124 -0.88 14.02 20.86
CA ASN A 124 -0.16 14.09 22.14
C ASN A 124 1.35 14.43 22.10
N THR A 125 1.92 14.89 21.00
CA THR A 125 3.35 15.29 20.98
C THR A 125 3.62 16.80 20.94
N SER A 126 2.60 17.66 21.02
CA SER A 126 2.79 19.13 21.08
C SER A 126 2.75 19.76 22.49
N THR A 127 2.75 18.99 23.59
CA THR A 127 2.63 19.58 24.95
C THR A 127 3.65 19.09 25.98
N LYS A 128 4.81 18.56 25.58
CA LYS A 128 5.94 18.36 26.51
C LYS A 128 7.22 18.97 25.96
N GLY A 129 7.30 20.29 26.10
CA GLY A 129 8.47 21.05 25.70
C GLY A 129 8.44 22.49 26.20
N TYR A 130 8.15 22.68 27.49
CA TYR A 130 8.61 23.77 28.36
C TYR A 130 8.58 23.29 29.81
#